data_AF-A0A7J7XXU0-F1
#
_entry.id   AF-A0A7J7XXU0-F1
#
_cell.length_a   1.000
_cell.length_b   1.000
_cell.length_c   1.000
_cell.angle_alpha   90.00
_cell.angle_beta   90.00
_cell.angle_gamma   90.00
#
_symmetry.space_group_name_H-M   'P 1'
#
loop_
_entity.id
_entity.type
_entity.pdbx_description
1 polymer ?
#
loop_
_entity_poly.entity_id
_entity_poly.type
_entity_poly.pdbx_seq_one_letter_code
_entity_poly.pdbx_strand_id
1 'polypeptide(L)'
;MERLTLACGGVALNSFDDLNPDCLGHAGLVYEYTLGEEKFTFVEKCNNPRSVTLLVKGPNKHTLTQIKDAIRDGLRAVKNAIDDGCVVPGGGAVEVAMSHALVKYKPSVKGRAQLGVQAFADALLIIPKVLAQNSGFDLQETLVKVQAEHSESGQLVGVDLNTGEPMVAAEVGVWDNYCVKKQLLHSCTVIATNILLVDEIMRAGMSSLKG
;
A
#
# COMPACT_ATOMS: atom_id res chain seq x y z
N MET A 1 -3.98 -8.59 -27.07
CA MET A 1 -3.60 -9.90 -27.65
C MET A 1 -2.78 -10.75 -26.70
N GLU A 2 -1.83 -10.18 -25.95
CA GLU A 2 -0.95 -10.94 -25.03
C GLU A 2 -1.67 -11.82 -23.99
N ARG A 3 -2.80 -11.38 -23.45
CA ARG A 3 -3.57 -12.20 -22.49
C ARG A 3 -4.13 -13.48 -23.14
N LEU A 4 -4.53 -13.43 -24.40
CA LEU A 4 -5.05 -14.58 -25.12
C LEU A 4 -3.94 -15.60 -25.41
N THR A 5 -2.74 -15.12 -25.80
CA THR A 5 -1.60 -16.00 -26.04
C THR A 5 -1.13 -16.67 -24.74
N LEU A 6 -1.04 -15.92 -23.64
CA LEU A 6 -0.60 -16.46 -22.35
C LEU A 6 -1.64 -17.37 -21.65
N ALA A 7 -2.94 -17.09 -21.82
CA ALA A 7 -4.00 -17.88 -21.21
C ALA A 7 -4.38 -19.12 -22.04
N CYS A 8 -4.64 -18.93 -23.34
CA CYS A 8 -5.09 -20.00 -24.23
C CYS A 8 -3.93 -20.79 -24.86
N GLY A 9 -2.70 -20.25 -24.80
CA GLY A 9 -1.50 -20.89 -25.37
C GLY A 9 -1.34 -20.70 -26.88
N GLY A 10 -2.11 -19.80 -27.50
CA GLY A 10 -2.00 -19.52 -28.94
C GLY A 10 -0.80 -18.64 -29.29
N VAL A 11 -0.34 -18.73 -30.54
CA VAL A 11 0.74 -17.91 -31.08
C VAL A 11 0.13 -16.74 -31.87
N ALA A 12 0.56 -15.51 -31.56
CA ALA A 12 0.13 -14.34 -32.33
C ALA A 12 0.91 -14.27 -33.66
N LEU A 13 0.17 -14.18 -34.77
CA LEU A 13 0.72 -14.11 -36.12
C LEU A 13 0.39 -12.77 -36.77
N ASN A 14 1.26 -12.32 -37.67
CA ASN A 14 1.13 -11.03 -38.37
C ASN A 14 0.54 -11.18 -39.76
N SER A 15 0.93 -12.22 -40.51
CA SER A 15 0.36 -12.54 -41.82
C SER A 15 -0.65 -13.67 -41.70
N PHE A 16 -1.66 -13.65 -42.56
CA PHE A 16 -2.63 -14.74 -42.68
C PHE A 16 -2.03 -15.98 -43.32
N ASP A 17 -0.95 -15.83 -44.10
CA ASP A 17 -0.28 -16.95 -44.79
C ASP A 17 0.46 -17.88 -43.81
N ASP A 18 0.76 -17.39 -42.61
CA ASP A 18 1.49 -18.12 -41.57
C ASP A 18 0.56 -18.92 -40.62
N LEU A 19 -0.76 -18.91 -40.87
CA LEU A 19 -1.75 -19.56 -40.00
C LEU A 19 -1.72 -21.09 -40.14
N ASN A 20 -1.16 -21.74 -39.12
CA ASN A 20 -1.15 -23.19 -38.99
C ASN A 20 -1.99 -23.66 -37.78
N PRO A 21 -2.50 -24.91 -37.80
CA PRO A 21 -3.24 -25.49 -36.65
C PRO A 21 -2.47 -25.43 -35.33
N ASP A 22 -1.13 -25.51 -35.39
CA ASP A 22 -0.24 -25.44 -34.23
C ASP A 22 -0.22 -24.06 -33.55
N CYS A 23 -0.68 -23.01 -34.24
CA CYS A 23 -0.73 -21.65 -33.72
C CYS A 23 -2.03 -21.36 -32.93
N LEU A 24 -3.02 -22.26 -32.98
CA LEU A 24 -4.32 -22.06 -32.35
C LEU A 24 -4.27 -22.35 -30.84
N GLY A 25 -4.83 -21.44 -30.05
CA GLY A 25 -4.98 -21.63 -28.59
C GLY A 25 -6.22 -22.48 -28.24
N HIS A 26 -6.21 -23.06 -27.05
CA HIS A 26 -7.33 -23.86 -26.53
C HIS A 26 -8.18 -23.08 -25.53
N ALA A 27 -9.48 -22.97 -25.81
CA ALA A 27 -10.49 -22.42 -24.90
C ALA A 27 -11.68 -23.38 -24.78
N GLY A 28 -12.04 -23.76 -23.55
CA GLY A 28 -13.12 -24.71 -23.32
C GLY A 28 -14.53 -24.10 -23.40
N LEU A 29 -14.67 -22.79 -23.14
CA LEU A 29 -15.95 -22.10 -23.25
C LEU A 29 -15.74 -20.69 -23.81
N VAL A 30 -16.40 -20.39 -24.92
CA VAL A 30 -16.42 -19.05 -25.50
C VAL A 30 -17.87 -18.62 -25.70
N TYR A 31 -18.26 -17.52 -25.08
CA TYR A 31 -19.62 -16.99 -25.22
C TYR A 31 -19.62 -15.46 -25.24
N GLU A 32 -20.63 -14.89 -25.89
CA GLU A 32 -20.91 -13.47 -25.86
C GLU A 32 -21.94 -13.18 -24.77
N TYR A 33 -21.69 -12.16 -23.96
CA TYR A 33 -22.62 -11.70 -22.94
C TYR A 33 -22.72 -10.19 -22.96
N THR A 34 -23.95 -9.68 -23.03
CA THR A 34 -24.23 -8.25 -23.09
C THR A 34 -24.23 -7.64 -21.69
N LEU A 35 -23.38 -6.65 -21.47
CA LEU A 35 -23.30 -5.88 -20.23
C LEU A 35 -23.73 -4.44 -20.51
N GLY A 36 -24.95 -4.10 -20.08
CA GLY A 36 -25.55 -2.82 -20.46
C GLY A 36 -25.88 -2.81 -21.94
N GLU A 37 -25.30 -1.88 -22.68
CA GLU A 37 -25.50 -1.74 -24.13
C GLU A 37 -24.35 -2.39 -24.95
N GLU A 38 -23.27 -2.80 -24.29
CA GLU A 38 -22.07 -3.34 -24.94
C GLU A 38 -22.01 -4.87 -24.83
N LYS A 39 -21.54 -5.51 -25.90
CA LYS A 39 -21.32 -6.97 -25.96
C LYS A 39 -19.89 -7.29 -25.57
N PHE A 40 -19.72 -8.21 -24.63
CA PHE A 40 -18.41 -8.70 -24.19
C PHE A 40 -18.26 -10.17 -24.54
N THR A 41 -17.10 -10.54 -25.10
CA THR A 41 -16.75 -11.94 -25.35
C THR A 41 -15.97 -12.50 -24.17
N PHE A 42 -16.50 -13.55 -23.56
CA PHE A 42 -15.87 -14.27 -22.47
C PHE A 42 -15.18 -15.51 -23.05
N VAL A 43 -13.88 -15.62 -22.79
CA VAL A 43 -13.06 -16.78 -23.14
C VAL A 43 -12.63 -17.42 -21.82
N GLU A 44 -13.26 -18.53 -21.49
CA GLU A 44 -13.10 -19.25 -20.23
C GLU A 44 -12.66 -20.69 -20.43
N LYS A 45 -12.30 -21.36 -19.33
CA LYS A 45 -11.77 -22.73 -19.33
C LYS A 45 -10.56 -22.88 -20.26
N CYS A 46 -9.64 -21.92 -20.18
CA CYS A 46 -8.36 -21.97 -20.88
C CYS A 46 -7.46 -23.07 -20.30
N ASN A 47 -6.52 -23.58 -21.10
CA ASN A 47 -5.61 -24.64 -20.67
C ASN A 47 -4.73 -24.22 -19.46
N ASN A 48 -4.35 -22.93 -19.38
CA ASN A 48 -3.61 -22.39 -18.25
C ASN A 48 -4.53 -21.61 -17.28
N PRO A 49 -4.82 -22.14 -16.07
CA PRO A 49 -5.72 -21.49 -15.11
C PRO A 49 -5.07 -20.32 -14.35
N ARG A 50 -3.85 -19.90 -14.70
CA ARG A 50 -3.13 -18.80 -14.01
C ARG A 50 -3.55 -17.40 -14.44
N SER A 51 -4.28 -17.28 -15.55
CA SER A 51 -4.79 -15.99 -16.02
C SER A 51 -6.26 -15.83 -15.64
N VAL A 52 -6.52 -14.97 -14.66
CA VAL A 52 -7.87 -14.66 -14.18
C VAL A 52 -8.27 -13.22 -14.52
N THR A 53 -9.56 -12.98 -14.73
CA THR A 53 -10.11 -11.64 -14.98
C THR A 53 -11.11 -11.29 -13.88
N LEU A 54 -10.88 -10.19 -13.18
CA LEU A 54 -11.86 -9.60 -12.26
C LEU A 54 -12.69 -8.56 -13.00
N LEU A 55 -13.93 -8.92 -13.35
CA LEU A 55 -14.87 -8.02 -13.99
C LEU A 55 -15.50 -7.09 -12.95
N VAL A 56 -15.24 -5.79 -13.08
CA VAL A 56 -15.80 -4.76 -12.19
C VAL A 56 -16.96 -4.05 -12.89
N LYS A 57 -18.13 -4.05 -12.26
CA LYS A 57 -19.30 -3.28 -12.71
C LYS A 57 -19.50 -2.09 -11.78
N GLY A 58 -19.85 -0.95 -12.36
CA GLY A 58 -20.05 0.29 -11.61
C GLY A 58 -20.85 1.31 -12.42
N PRO A 59 -21.54 2.24 -11.74
CA PRO A 59 -22.45 3.18 -12.39
C PRO A 59 -21.71 4.24 -13.22
N ASN A 60 -20.56 4.72 -12.71
CA ASN A 60 -19.80 5.83 -13.29
C ASN A 60 -18.33 5.45 -13.50
N LYS A 61 -17.69 6.03 -14.53
CA LYS A 61 -16.26 5.81 -14.82
C LYS A 61 -15.35 6.19 -13.64
N HIS A 62 -15.66 7.28 -12.93
CA HIS A 62 -14.88 7.70 -11.77
C HIS A 62 -14.89 6.66 -10.65
N THR A 63 -16.07 6.12 -10.33
CA THR A 63 -16.23 5.04 -9.34
C THR A 63 -15.51 3.77 -9.77
N LEU A 64 -15.58 3.42 -11.05
CA LEU A 64 -14.85 2.26 -11.60
C LEU A 64 -13.33 2.41 -11.45
N THR A 65 -12.77 3.58 -11.72
CA THR A 65 -11.34 3.84 -11.53
C THR A 65 -10.94 3.68 -10.06
N GLN A 66 -11.73 4.24 -9.14
CA GLN A 66 -11.46 4.12 -7.70
C GLN A 66 -11.53 2.65 -7.23
N ILE A 67 -12.55 1.90 -7.65
CA ILE A 67 -12.68 0.47 -7.31
C ILE A 67 -11.53 -0.33 -7.92
N LYS A 68 -11.14 -0.04 -9.16
CA LYS A 68 -10.00 -0.70 -9.82
C LYS A 68 -8.70 -0.49 -9.04
N ASP A 69 -8.43 0.72 -8.60
CA ASP A 69 -7.24 1.03 -7.80
C ASP A 69 -7.31 0.34 -6.43
N ALA A 70 -8.48 0.35 -5.77
CA ALA A 70 -8.69 -0.37 -4.51
C ALA A 70 -8.48 -1.89 -4.64
N ILE A 71 -8.97 -2.51 -5.72
CA ILE A 71 -8.74 -3.93 -5.99
C ILE A 71 -7.26 -4.21 -6.23
N ARG A 72 -6.58 -3.36 -7.00
CA ARG A 72 -5.14 -3.51 -7.25
C ARG A 72 -4.35 -3.45 -5.93
N ASP A 73 -4.68 -2.49 -5.08
CA ASP A 73 -3.99 -2.28 -3.81
C ASP A 73 -4.31 -3.40 -2.82
N GLY A 74 -5.56 -3.88 -2.78
CA GLY A 74 -5.97 -5.04 -1.98
C GLY A 74 -5.28 -6.34 -2.42
N LEU A 75 -5.22 -6.62 -3.73
CA LEU A 75 -4.48 -7.78 -4.26
C LEU A 75 -2.99 -7.69 -3.92
N ARG A 76 -2.40 -6.50 -3.96
CA ARG A 76 -1.00 -6.29 -3.58
C ARG A 76 -0.78 -6.49 -2.08
N ALA A 77 -1.68 -6.01 -1.23
CA ALA A 77 -1.62 -6.24 0.21
C ALA A 77 -1.70 -7.74 0.56
N VAL A 78 -2.64 -8.46 -0.05
CA VAL A 78 -2.77 -9.92 0.13
C VAL A 78 -1.53 -10.65 -0.38
N LYS A 79 -1.03 -10.29 -1.57
CA LYS A 79 0.21 -10.87 -2.11
C LYS A 79 1.37 -10.69 -1.11
N ASN A 80 1.59 -9.46 -0.66
CA ASN A 80 2.66 -9.17 0.28
C ASN A 80 2.48 -9.92 1.61
N ALA A 81 1.24 -10.13 2.07
CA ALA A 81 0.98 -10.89 3.30
C ALA A 81 1.34 -12.37 3.15
N ILE A 82 1.04 -12.95 1.98
CA ILE A 82 1.39 -14.33 1.64
C ILE A 82 2.90 -14.48 1.50
N ASP A 83 3.55 -13.55 0.81
CA ASP A 83 5.00 -13.59 0.55
C ASP A 83 5.83 -13.37 1.82
N ASP A 84 5.44 -12.41 2.68
CA ASP A 84 6.17 -12.07 3.91
C ASP A 84 5.89 -13.04 5.08
N GLY A 85 4.73 -13.70 5.09
CA GLY A 85 4.31 -14.61 6.16
C GLY A 85 4.09 -13.94 7.53
N CYS A 86 4.13 -12.60 7.59
CA CYS A 86 3.95 -11.83 8.82
C CYS A 86 3.18 -10.54 8.55
N VAL A 87 2.41 -10.13 9.55
CA VAL A 87 1.63 -8.89 9.58
C VAL A 87 1.80 -8.20 10.92
N VAL A 88 1.66 -6.89 10.93
CA VAL A 88 1.80 -6.06 12.13
C VAL A 88 0.51 -5.28 12.37
N PRO A 89 0.12 -5.00 13.63
CA PRO A 89 -1.11 -4.26 13.89
C PRO A 89 -1.08 -2.86 13.28
N GLY A 90 -2.15 -2.48 12.58
CA GLY A 90 -2.26 -1.20 11.90
C GLY A 90 -2.75 -0.07 12.82
N GLY A 91 -3.40 0.93 12.23
CA GLY A 91 -4.07 2.00 12.99
C GLY A 91 -3.13 2.90 13.80
N GLY A 92 -1.85 2.99 13.44
CA GLY A 92 -0.86 3.74 14.20
C GLY A 92 -0.27 3.00 15.41
N ALA A 93 -0.65 1.74 15.64
CA ALA A 93 -0.22 1.00 16.82
C ALA A 93 1.29 0.73 16.85
N VAL A 94 1.86 0.37 15.71
CA VAL A 94 3.30 0.13 15.57
C VAL A 94 4.07 1.43 15.76
N GLU A 95 3.56 2.56 15.28
CA GLU A 95 4.18 3.87 15.43
C GLU A 95 4.26 4.34 16.88
N VAL A 96 3.17 4.15 17.65
CA VAL A 96 3.15 4.44 19.08
C VAL A 96 4.12 3.53 19.84
N ALA A 97 4.12 2.23 19.53
CA ALA A 97 5.02 1.26 20.15
C ALA A 97 6.50 1.55 19.85
N MET A 98 6.83 1.89 18.59
CA MET A 98 8.18 2.28 18.20
C MET A 98 8.61 3.57 18.90
N SER A 99 7.73 4.57 18.98
CA SER A 99 8.03 5.82 19.68
C SER A 99 8.34 5.56 21.16
N HIS A 100 7.53 4.76 21.86
CA HIS A 100 7.78 4.36 23.25
C HIS A 100 9.09 3.62 23.43
N ALA A 101 9.39 2.67 22.54
CA ALA A 101 10.65 1.92 22.57
C ALA A 101 11.87 2.83 22.36
N LEU A 102 11.76 3.81 21.45
CA LEU A 102 12.83 4.78 21.19
C LEU A 102 13.04 5.75 22.36
N VAL A 103 11.97 6.18 23.03
CA VAL A 103 12.06 7.02 24.24
C VAL A 103 12.73 6.24 25.38
N LYS A 104 12.46 4.94 25.52
CA LYS A 104 13.16 4.06 26.47
C LYS A 104 14.62 3.80 26.07
N TYR A 105 14.92 3.74 24.77
CA TYR A 105 16.27 3.56 24.24
C TYR A 105 17.14 4.81 24.32
N LYS A 106 16.54 6.00 24.22
CA LYS A 106 17.18 7.32 24.30
C LYS A 106 18.25 7.44 25.40
N PRO A 107 18.03 7.09 26.68
CA PRO A 107 19.06 7.21 27.72
C PRO A 107 20.31 6.35 27.50
N SER A 108 20.23 5.29 26.69
CA SER A 108 21.39 4.46 26.36
C SER A 108 22.34 5.13 25.35
N VAL A 109 21.84 6.10 24.58
CA VAL A 109 22.59 6.82 23.55
C VAL A 109 23.27 8.04 24.17
N LYS A 110 24.60 8.16 23.97
CA LYS A 110 25.39 9.25 24.55
C LYS A 110 25.43 10.47 23.63
N GLY A 111 25.43 11.66 24.25
CA GLY A 111 25.71 12.93 23.57
C GLY A 111 24.55 13.45 22.71
N ARG A 112 24.88 14.26 21.69
CA ARG A 112 23.90 14.97 20.84
C ARG A 112 22.96 14.04 20.07
N ALA A 113 23.39 12.81 19.79
CA ALA A 113 22.56 11.80 19.11
C ALA A 113 21.29 11.45 19.91
N GLN A 114 21.29 11.66 21.22
CA GLN A 114 20.11 11.48 22.08
C GLN A 114 18.93 12.36 21.64
N LEU A 115 19.21 13.59 21.19
CA LEU A 115 18.19 14.51 20.67
C LEU A 115 17.64 14.04 19.31
N GLY A 116 18.48 13.42 18.49
CA GLY A 116 18.05 12.82 17.23
C GLY A 116 17.09 11.65 17.43
N VAL A 117 17.37 10.78 18.41
CA VAL A 117 16.46 9.68 18.77
C VAL A 117 15.11 10.22 19.25
N GLN A 118 15.11 11.27 20.08
CA GLN A 118 13.88 11.93 20.51
C GLN A 118 13.08 12.48 19.32
N ALA A 119 13.74 13.25 18.44
CA ALA A 119 13.10 13.83 17.26
C ALA A 119 12.51 12.76 16.33
N PHE A 120 13.20 11.63 16.16
CA PHE A 120 12.71 10.50 15.37
C PHE A 120 11.50 9.84 16.03
N ALA A 121 11.52 9.64 17.36
CA ALA A 121 10.39 9.09 18.11
C ALA A 121 9.15 9.99 18.01
N ASP A 122 9.31 11.31 18.10
CA ASP A 122 8.23 12.29 17.99
C ASP A 122 7.68 12.37 16.56
N ALA A 123 8.55 12.21 15.56
CA ALA A 123 8.16 12.19 14.15
C ALA A 123 7.27 10.99 13.80
N LEU A 124 7.52 9.81 14.39
CA LEU A 124 6.67 8.63 14.15
C LEU A 124 5.22 8.83 14.60
N LEU A 125 5.00 9.64 15.64
CA LEU A 125 3.66 9.93 16.16
C LEU A 125 2.82 10.81 15.23
N ILE A 126 3.36 11.30 14.11
CA ILE A 126 2.58 12.04 13.12
C ILE A 126 1.49 11.18 12.48
N ILE A 127 1.73 9.87 12.31
CA ILE A 127 0.78 8.96 11.66
C ILE A 127 -0.51 8.85 12.49
N PRO A 128 -0.49 8.45 13.79
CA PRO A 128 -1.70 8.40 14.60
C PRO A 128 -2.36 9.79 14.79
N LYS A 129 -1.57 10.87 14.84
CA LYS A 129 -2.10 12.24 14.85
C LYS A 129 -2.94 12.52 13.60
N VAL A 130 -2.36 12.33 12.41
CA VAL A 130 -3.08 12.60 11.15
C VAL A 130 -4.29 11.69 10.97
N LEU A 131 -4.23 10.44 11.46
CA LEU A 131 -5.38 9.54 11.50
C LEU A 131 -6.55 10.14 12.32
N ALA A 132 -6.28 10.57 13.56
CA ALA A 132 -7.30 11.22 14.39
C ALA A 132 -7.83 12.52 13.76
N GLN A 133 -6.94 13.32 13.15
CA GLN A 133 -7.31 14.57 12.49
C GLN A 133 -8.27 14.35 11.31
N ASN A 134 -7.97 13.36 10.46
CA ASN A 134 -8.79 13.05 9.30
C ASN A 134 -10.16 12.47 9.69
N SER A 135 -10.25 11.87 10.88
CA SER A 135 -11.52 11.42 11.48
C SER A 135 -12.28 12.54 12.21
N GLY A 136 -11.72 13.73 12.35
CA GLY A 136 -12.36 14.88 13.00
C GLY A 136 -12.26 14.89 14.54
N PHE A 137 -11.40 14.05 15.13
CA PHE A 137 -11.15 14.02 16.56
C PHE A 137 -10.00 14.95 16.97
N ASP A 138 -9.90 15.24 18.27
CA ASP A 138 -8.81 16.06 18.80
C ASP A 138 -7.47 15.30 18.74
N LEU A 139 -6.52 15.90 18.03
CA LEU A 139 -5.17 15.41 17.79
C LEU A 139 -4.39 15.05 19.06
N GLN A 140 -4.49 15.88 20.09
CA GLN A 140 -3.67 15.76 21.29
C GLN A 140 -4.33 14.83 22.29
N GLU A 141 -5.64 14.96 22.48
CA GLU A 141 -6.40 14.13 23.41
C GLU A 141 -6.33 12.65 23.03
N THR A 142 -6.61 12.33 21.76
CA THR A 142 -6.58 10.95 21.25
C THR A 142 -5.19 10.33 21.37
N LEU A 143 -4.14 11.09 21.04
CA LEU A 143 -2.78 10.61 21.17
C LEU A 143 -2.39 10.29 22.61
N VAL A 144 -2.74 11.17 23.56
CA VAL A 144 -2.43 10.95 24.97
C VAL A 144 -3.14 9.71 25.49
N LYS A 145 -4.42 9.50 25.13
CA LYS A 145 -5.17 8.29 25.48
C LYS A 145 -4.49 7.02 24.95
N VAL A 146 -4.14 7.00 23.66
CA VAL A 146 -3.48 5.86 23.02
C VAL A 146 -2.11 5.57 23.63
N GLN A 147 -1.32 6.60 23.94
CA GLN A 147 -0.02 6.44 24.58
C GLN A 147 -0.12 5.92 26.01
N ALA A 148 -1.11 6.41 26.77
CA ALA A 148 -1.38 5.95 28.13
C ALA A 148 -1.80 4.47 28.11
N GLU A 149 -2.78 4.11 27.28
CA GLU A 149 -3.25 2.73 27.19
C GLU A 149 -2.18 1.77 26.68
N HIS A 150 -1.38 2.17 25.69
CA HIS A 150 -0.24 1.37 25.24
C HIS A 150 0.78 1.13 26.36
N SER A 151 1.02 2.15 27.19
CA SER A 151 1.97 2.07 28.30
C SER A 151 1.48 1.19 29.46
N GLU A 152 0.17 1.20 29.72
CA GLU A 152 -0.47 0.43 30.80
C GLU A 152 -0.71 -1.03 30.40
N SER A 153 -1.26 -1.27 29.20
CA SER A 153 -1.59 -2.62 28.72
C SER A 153 -0.36 -3.38 28.22
N GLY A 154 0.65 -2.67 27.71
CA GLY A 154 1.76 -3.27 26.97
C GLY A 154 1.35 -3.92 25.64
N GLN A 155 0.09 -3.79 25.23
CA GLN A 155 -0.44 -4.32 23.98
C GLN A 155 -0.26 -3.32 22.84
N LEU A 156 -0.38 -3.79 21.59
CA LEU A 156 -0.27 -2.93 20.41
C LEU A 156 -1.61 -2.21 20.17
N VAL A 157 -1.71 -1.03 20.79
CA VAL A 157 -2.90 -0.16 20.76
C VAL A 157 -2.78 0.86 19.65
N GLY A 158 -3.81 0.96 18.80
CA GLY A 158 -3.94 1.95 17.73
C GLY A 158 -5.12 2.89 17.97
N VAL A 159 -5.38 3.77 16.99
CA VAL A 159 -6.50 4.71 16.99
C VAL A 159 -7.67 4.08 16.24
N ASP A 160 -8.85 3.99 16.86
CA ASP A 160 -10.09 3.69 16.15
C ASP A 160 -10.58 4.95 15.42
N LEU A 161 -10.72 4.86 14.10
CA LEU A 161 -11.18 5.98 13.28
C LEU A 161 -12.67 6.28 13.44
N ASN A 162 -13.47 5.35 13.99
CA ASN A 162 -14.91 5.53 14.16
C ASN A 162 -15.26 6.18 15.49
N THR A 163 -14.56 5.79 16.57
CA THR A 163 -14.82 6.27 17.92
C THR A 163 -13.83 7.33 18.38
N GLY A 164 -12.63 7.37 17.78
CA GLY A 164 -11.53 8.23 18.23
C GLY A 164 -10.85 7.72 19.51
N GLU A 165 -11.25 6.56 20.01
CA GLU A 165 -10.72 5.98 21.23
C GLU A 165 -9.59 4.97 20.93
N PRO A 166 -8.70 4.72 21.90
CA PRO A 166 -7.71 3.66 21.80
C PRO A 166 -8.36 2.28 21.65
N MET A 167 -7.76 1.45 20.79
CA MET A 167 -8.23 0.11 20.51
C MET A 167 -7.08 -0.87 20.26
N VAL A 168 -7.26 -2.15 20.59
CA VAL A 168 -6.31 -3.20 20.22
C VAL A 168 -6.52 -3.56 18.74
N ALA A 169 -5.65 -3.04 17.88
CA ALA A 169 -5.78 -3.17 16.41
C ALA A 169 -5.81 -4.64 15.95
N ALA A 170 -5.11 -5.53 16.67
CA ALA A 170 -5.08 -6.96 16.40
C ALA A 170 -6.45 -7.66 16.55
N GLU A 171 -7.24 -7.26 17.56
CA GLU A 171 -8.54 -7.89 17.86
C GLU A 171 -9.61 -7.49 16.86
N VAL A 172 -9.53 -6.27 16.33
CA VAL A 172 -10.47 -5.78 15.30
C VAL A 172 -10.06 -6.20 13.88
N GLY A 173 -8.89 -6.84 13.74
CA GLY A 173 -8.42 -7.34 12.46
C GLY A 173 -7.81 -6.27 11.57
N VAL A 174 -7.37 -5.13 12.13
CA VAL A 174 -6.67 -4.08 11.40
C VAL A 174 -5.18 -4.42 11.37
N TRP A 175 -4.74 -4.97 10.25
CA TRP A 175 -3.38 -5.45 10.03
C TRP A 175 -2.72 -4.76 8.83
N ASP A 176 -1.46 -4.38 9.00
CA ASP A 176 -0.58 -3.87 7.97
C ASP A 176 0.48 -4.92 7.60
N ASN A 177 0.96 -4.89 6.35
CA ASN A 177 2.06 -5.73 5.91
C ASN A 177 3.40 -5.27 6.50
N TYR A 178 4.25 -6.22 6.88
CA TYR A 178 5.58 -5.94 7.42
C TYR A 178 6.47 -5.20 6.41
N CYS A 179 6.51 -5.63 5.14
CA CYS A 179 7.33 -4.98 4.12
C CYS A 179 7.03 -3.48 3.96
N VAL A 180 5.78 -3.07 4.15
CA VAL A 180 5.37 -1.67 4.04
C VAL A 180 6.03 -0.83 5.13
N LYS A 181 5.90 -1.23 6.40
CA LYS A 181 6.50 -0.50 7.53
C LYS A 181 8.03 -0.53 7.49
N LYS A 182 8.61 -1.69 7.13
CA LYS A 182 10.06 -1.84 6.96
C LYS A 182 10.61 -0.90 5.89
N GLN A 183 9.98 -0.90 4.71
CA GLN A 183 10.42 -0.06 3.60
C GLN A 183 10.22 1.41 3.90
N LEU A 184 9.10 1.78 4.57
CA LEU A 184 8.83 3.13 5.01
C LEU A 184 9.97 3.67 5.86
N LEU A 185 10.34 2.97 6.94
CA LEU A 185 11.42 3.41 7.83
C LEU A 185 12.75 3.53 7.07
N HIS A 186 13.08 2.54 6.27
CA HIS A 186 14.34 2.55 5.52
C HIS A 186 14.42 3.70 4.52
N SER A 187 13.43 3.85 3.65
CA SER A 187 13.41 4.90 2.63
C SER A 187 13.32 6.29 3.23
N CYS A 188 12.45 6.51 4.22
CA CYS A 188 12.30 7.81 4.86
C CYS A 188 13.59 8.25 5.54
N THR A 189 14.29 7.38 6.27
CA THR A 189 15.55 7.73 6.92
C THR A 189 16.65 8.09 5.91
N VAL A 190 16.79 7.31 4.83
CA VAL A 190 17.79 7.58 3.79
C VAL A 190 17.51 8.91 3.10
N ILE A 191 16.26 9.13 2.69
CA ILE A 191 15.87 10.36 1.98
C ILE A 191 16.01 11.58 2.89
N ALA A 192 15.53 11.52 4.13
CA ALA A 192 15.64 12.63 5.08
C ALA A 192 17.11 13.00 5.34
N THR A 193 17.98 12.00 5.52
CA THR A 193 19.42 12.25 5.71
C THR A 193 20.04 12.90 4.47
N ASN A 194 19.72 12.41 3.27
CA ASN A 194 20.23 13.00 2.03
C ASN A 194 19.79 14.45 1.85
N ILE A 195 18.53 14.78 2.17
CA ILE A 195 18.02 16.16 2.09
C ILE A 195 18.75 17.07 3.09
N LEU A 196 18.99 16.59 4.31
CA LEU A 196 19.71 17.35 5.35
C LEU A 196 21.18 17.59 5.03
N LEU A 197 21.78 16.82 4.11
CA LEU A 197 23.16 17.00 3.65
C LEU A 197 23.28 18.00 2.49
N VAL A 198 22.17 18.40 1.87
CA VAL A 198 22.19 19.35 0.76
C VAL A 198 22.10 20.77 1.32
N ASP A 199 23.23 21.46 1.35
CA ASP A 199 23.31 22.84 1.85
C ASP A 199 22.86 23.86 0.80
N GLU A 200 23.27 23.69 -0.46
CA GLU A 200 22.97 24.61 -1.55
C GLU A 200 22.67 23.90 -2.87
N ILE A 201 21.69 24.42 -3.61
CA ILE A 201 21.39 23.99 -4.98
C ILE A 201 21.71 25.14 -5.93
N MET A 202 22.88 25.09 -6.55
CA MET A 202 23.25 26.04 -7.60
C MET A 202 22.66 25.59 -8.94
N ARG A 203 21.60 26.28 -9.39
CA ARG A 203 21.02 26.06 -10.73
C ARG A 203 21.89 26.73 -11.79
N ALA A 204 22.93 26.03 -12.22
CA ALA A 204 23.75 26.42 -13.37
C ALA A 204 23.20 25.81 -14.66
N GLY A 205 22.86 26.66 -15.62
CA GLY A 205 22.41 26.29 -16.96
C GLY A 205 22.11 27.55 -17.76
N MET A 206 22.38 27.55 -19.06
CA MET A 206 21.99 28.69 -19.90
C MET A 206 20.46 28.78 -19.86
N SER A 207 19.94 29.90 -19.33
CA SER A 207 18.56 30.26 -19.60
C SER A 207 18.45 30.38 -21.12
N SER A 208 17.83 29.40 -21.77
CA SER A 208 17.31 29.60 -23.12
C SER A 208 16.13 30.55 -23.00
N LEU A 209 16.43 31.82 -22.71
CA LEU A 209 15.63 32.95 -23.16
C LEU A 209 15.72 32.92 -24.69
N LYS A 210 14.83 32.16 -25.31
CA LYS A 210 14.50 32.29 -26.72
C LYS A 210 13.00 32.58 -26.79
N GLY A 211 12.69 33.80 -27.25
CA GLY A 211 11.45 34.15 -27.94
C GLY A 211 10.23 34.35 -27.06
#